data_AF-A0A665TKN4-F1
#
_entry.id   AF-A0A665TKN4-F1
#
_cell.length_a   1.000
_cell.length_b   1.000
_cell.length_c   1.000
_cell.angle_alpha   90.00
_cell.angle_beta   90.00
_cell.angle_gamma   90.00
#
_symmetry.space_group_name_H-M   'P 1'
#
loop_
_entity.id
_entity.type
_entity.pdbx_description
1 polymer ?
#
loop_
_entity_poly.entity_id
_entity_poly.type
_entity_poly.pdbx_seq_one_letter_code
_entity_poly.pdbx_strand_id
1 'polypeptide(L)'
;MWKSYTFTCLKLKQHILLVYPPVGHHLVDSNNGTMITSPLITNFGMHSDLGKVVQSLLDEFWKSPPALMSSGPTGFPYMYKPSGMAPYPTQAFHYGPRHVGPSQTPPPIAAPMPHPGVDSSHGPPRAPAPYGLISDLPLPVPTGDSQAGLNGHMYKMPEIPESFPELCNMNLTRLSDMSENEDVLLEFFVSLPQLKQITNDKEELVTSIVDMAKKNLQMEPQLEGKRQEMLYKYEQLTQMKSAFETKMQRQHELSESCSLSTLQARLKVAAHQAEEESEETAENFLEGRTDIDEFLTSFMEKRTLCHSRRAKEEKLQQSINTHGQFPTSH
;
A
#
# COMPACT_ATOMS: atom_id res chain seq x y z
N MET A 1 -56.28 -4.94 -13.31
CA MET A 1 -55.73 -4.54 -12.01
C MET A 1 -54.21 -4.78 -12.05
N TRP A 2 -53.45 -3.69 -12.23
CA TRP A 2 -52.00 -3.49 -11.98
C TRP A 2 -50.99 -4.58 -12.42
N LYS A 3 -50.26 -4.30 -13.52
CA LYS A 3 -48.94 -4.89 -13.83
C LYS A 3 -47.90 -3.75 -13.94
N SER A 4 -46.99 -3.67 -12.98
CA SER A 4 -45.74 -2.86 -12.91
C SER A 4 -44.88 -3.48 -11.80
N TYR A 5 -43.56 -3.70 -11.87
CA TYR A 5 -42.47 -2.94 -12.51
C TYR A 5 -41.49 -3.91 -13.22
N THR A 6 -41.47 -3.96 -14.56
CA THR A 6 -40.59 -3.29 -15.56
C THR A 6 -39.29 -4.02 -15.90
N PHE A 7 -39.41 -4.88 -16.92
CA PHE A 7 -38.38 -5.19 -17.92
C PHE A 7 -37.80 -3.90 -18.54
N THR A 8 -36.52 -3.91 -18.91
CA THR A 8 -36.07 -3.16 -20.09
C THR A 8 -35.49 -4.11 -21.12
N CYS A 9 -36.22 -4.13 -22.24
CA CYS A 9 -35.96 -4.77 -23.49
C CYS A 9 -34.89 -4.01 -24.28
N LEU A 10 -34.10 -4.74 -25.06
CA LEU A 10 -33.39 -4.32 -26.28
C LEU A 10 -32.61 -2.99 -26.25
N LYS A 11 -31.27 -3.12 -26.24
CA LYS A 11 -30.50 -2.82 -27.46
C LYS A 11 -29.15 -3.52 -27.39
N LEU A 12 -28.89 -4.41 -28.35
CA LEU A 12 -27.55 -4.53 -28.92
C LEU A 12 -27.07 -3.10 -29.21
N LYS A 13 -26.13 -2.61 -28.41
CA LYS A 13 -25.19 -1.52 -28.71
C LYS A 13 -24.52 -1.16 -27.40
N GLN A 14 -23.52 -1.95 -27.01
CA GLN A 14 -22.12 -1.50 -26.99
C GLN A 14 -21.31 -2.59 -26.29
N HIS A 15 -20.43 -3.27 -27.03
CA HIS A 15 -19.46 -4.18 -26.44
C HIS A 15 -18.43 -3.30 -25.72
N ILE A 16 -18.63 -3.07 -24.42
CA ILE A 16 -17.72 -2.26 -23.60
C ILE A 16 -17.00 -3.22 -22.67
N LEU A 17 -15.70 -3.40 -22.89
CA LEU A 17 -14.80 -4.09 -21.97
C LEU A 17 -14.01 -3.04 -21.18
N LEU A 18 -13.91 -3.26 -19.87
CA LEU A 18 -13.24 -2.37 -18.94
C LEU A 18 -12.04 -3.07 -18.32
N VAL A 19 -10.95 -2.32 -18.11
CA VAL A 19 -9.71 -2.76 -17.46
C VAL A 19 -9.50 -1.91 -16.21
N TYR A 20 -9.19 -2.56 -15.09
CA TYR A 20 -8.89 -1.89 -13.83
C TYR A 20 -7.66 -2.54 -13.18
N PRO A 21 -6.69 -1.78 -12.63
CA PRO A 21 -6.64 -0.31 -12.53
C PRO A 21 -6.43 0.40 -13.89
N PRO A 22 -6.56 1.74 -13.98
CA PRO A 22 -6.34 2.47 -15.23
C PRO A 22 -4.94 2.24 -15.81
N VAL A 23 -4.87 1.84 -17.07
CA VAL A 23 -3.63 1.53 -17.77
C VAL A 23 -3.48 2.30 -19.08
N GLY A 24 -2.24 2.66 -19.39
CA GLY A 24 -1.81 3.17 -20.68
C GLY A 24 -1.46 2.00 -21.59
N HIS A 25 -2.25 1.81 -22.63
CA HIS A 25 -2.06 0.78 -23.63
C HIS A 25 -2.72 1.21 -24.95
N HIS A 26 -2.14 0.88 -26.11
CA HIS A 26 -2.69 1.27 -27.42
C HIS A 26 -4.09 0.71 -27.72
N LEU A 27 -4.50 -0.40 -27.08
CA LEU A 27 -5.85 -0.95 -27.15
C LEU A 27 -6.82 -0.37 -26.10
N VAL A 28 -6.36 0.56 -25.25
CA VAL A 28 -7.15 1.14 -24.17
C VAL A 28 -7.29 2.64 -24.42
N ASP A 29 -8.48 3.18 -24.15
CA ASP A 29 -8.80 4.58 -24.33
C ASP A 29 -7.85 5.49 -23.54
N SER A 30 -7.32 6.51 -24.20
CA SER A 30 -6.34 7.45 -23.62
C SER A 30 -6.97 8.42 -22.62
N ASN A 31 -8.30 8.53 -22.58
CA ASN A 31 -9.01 9.53 -21.78
C ASN A 31 -9.06 9.16 -20.29
N ASN A 32 -9.39 7.89 -20.00
CA ASN A 32 -9.52 7.38 -18.63
C ASN A 32 -8.71 6.08 -18.37
N GLY A 33 -8.03 5.52 -19.37
CA GLY A 33 -7.21 4.31 -19.22
C GLY A 33 -8.00 3.06 -18.83
N THR A 34 -9.33 3.09 -18.95
CA THR A 34 -10.22 2.03 -18.43
C THR A 34 -10.98 1.29 -19.52
N MET A 35 -11.26 1.90 -20.68
CA MET A 35 -12.08 1.28 -21.73
C MET A 35 -11.21 0.64 -22.81
N ILE A 36 -11.44 -0.64 -23.15
CA ILE A 36 -10.74 -1.28 -24.27
C ILE A 36 -11.39 -0.86 -25.60
N THR A 37 -10.61 -0.27 -26.50
CA THR A 37 -11.05 0.28 -27.80
C THR A 37 -10.66 -0.60 -28.99
N SER A 38 -10.22 -1.85 -28.73
CA SER A 38 -9.77 -2.78 -29.77
C SER A 38 -10.79 -2.97 -30.91
N PRO A 39 -10.36 -2.97 -32.18
CA PRO A 39 -11.23 -3.23 -33.33
C PRO A 39 -12.02 -4.54 -33.25
N LEU A 40 -11.51 -5.54 -32.50
CA LEU A 40 -12.18 -6.83 -32.31
C LEU A 40 -13.45 -6.73 -31.47
N ILE A 41 -13.48 -5.77 -30.55
CA ILE A 41 -14.61 -5.46 -29.69
C ILE A 41 -15.59 -4.56 -30.45
N THR A 42 -15.06 -3.58 -31.17
CA THR A 42 -15.84 -2.63 -31.99
C THR A 42 -16.58 -3.32 -33.14
N ASN A 43 -16.01 -4.39 -33.73
CA ASN A 43 -16.60 -5.17 -34.81
C ASN A 43 -17.28 -6.47 -34.33
N PHE A 44 -17.50 -6.64 -33.04
CA PHE A 44 -18.15 -7.84 -32.51
C PHE A 44 -19.59 -7.96 -33.05
N GLY A 45 -19.91 -9.11 -33.62
CA GLY A 45 -21.21 -9.39 -34.22
C GLY A 45 -21.79 -10.73 -33.76
N MET A 46 -22.98 -11.08 -34.26
CA MET A 46 -23.73 -12.28 -33.82
C MET A 46 -23.02 -13.62 -34.10
N HIS A 47 -22.01 -13.62 -34.97
CA HIS A 47 -21.20 -14.79 -35.32
C HIS A 47 -19.77 -14.71 -34.76
N SER A 48 -19.46 -13.69 -33.96
CA SER A 48 -18.17 -13.52 -33.32
C SER A 48 -18.09 -14.41 -32.07
N ASP A 49 -16.97 -15.11 -31.93
CA ASP A 49 -16.68 -15.92 -30.75
C ASP A 49 -16.04 -15.04 -29.67
N LEU A 50 -16.78 -14.79 -28.59
CA LEU A 50 -16.32 -13.97 -27.47
C LEU A 50 -15.05 -14.54 -26.83
N GLY A 51 -14.92 -15.87 -26.76
CA GLY A 51 -13.73 -16.52 -26.22
C GLY A 51 -12.49 -16.20 -27.06
N LYS A 52 -12.60 -16.24 -28.39
CA LYS A 52 -11.50 -15.88 -29.30
C LYS A 52 -11.13 -14.39 -29.23
N VAL A 53 -12.12 -13.52 -29.10
CA VAL A 53 -11.90 -12.08 -28.96
C VAL A 53 -11.18 -11.77 -27.64
N VAL A 54 -11.61 -12.38 -26.53
CA VAL A 54 -10.95 -12.22 -25.22
C VAL A 54 -9.53 -12.80 -25.24
N GLN A 55 -9.29 -13.96 -25.85
CA GLN A 55 -7.94 -14.51 -25.98
C GLN A 55 -7.03 -13.61 -26.81
N SER A 56 -7.49 -13.10 -27.95
CA SER A 56 -6.68 -12.18 -28.77
C SER A 56 -6.36 -10.88 -28.04
N LEU A 57 -7.23 -10.40 -27.15
CA LEU A 57 -6.96 -9.24 -26.31
C LEU A 57 -5.92 -9.55 -25.22
N LEU A 58 -6.04 -10.71 -24.58
CA LEU A 58 -5.07 -11.16 -23.59
C LEU A 58 -3.68 -11.33 -24.22
N ASP A 59 -3.60 -11.97 -25.38
CA ASP A 59 -2.34 -12.15 -26.12
C ASP A 59 -1.68 -10.82 -26.47
N GLU A 60 -2.46 -9.80 -26.86
CA GLU A 60 -1.91 -8.47 -27.12
C GLU A 60 -1.40 -7.83 -25.82
N PHE A 61 -2.11 -7.95 -24.70
CA PHE A 61 -1.62 -7.47 -23.40
C PHE A 61 -0.37 -8.21 -22.93
N TRP A 62 -0.18 -9.48 -23.29
CA TRP A 62 1.05 -10.22 -23.02
C TRP A 62 2.21 -9.76 -23.91
N LYS A 63 1.92 -9.45 -25.17
CA LYS A 63 2.91 -8.98 -26.16
C LYS A 63 3.33 -7.53 -25.91
N SER A 64 2.41 -6.69 -25.47
CA SER A 64 2.65 -5.31 -25.03
C SER A 64 2.06 -5.10 -23.64
N PRO A 65 2.85 -5.31 -22.57
CA PRO A 65 2.38 -5.15 -21.21
C PRO A 65 1.82 -3.73 -20.95
N PRO A 66 0.59 -3.60 -20.43
CA PRO A 66 -0.01 -2.31 -20.15
C PRO A 66 0.73 -1.58 -19.00
N ALA A 67 1.09 -0.32 -19.22
CA ALA A 67 1.78 0.50 -18.23
C ALA A 67 0.77 1.22 -17.32
N LEU A 68 1.01 1.31 -16.01
CA LEU A 68 0.14 2.08 -15.12
C LEU A 68 0.23 3.57 -15.47
N MET A 69 -0.92 4.23 -15.71
CA MET A 69 -0.93 5.67 -15.97
C MET A 69 -0.59 6.41 -14.66
N SER A 70 0.60 7.00 -14.58
CA SER A 70 1.00 7.86 -13.47
C SER A 70 0.22 9.17 -13.56
N SER A 71 -0.95 9.24 -12.92
CA SER A 71 -1.71 10.49 -12.80
C SER A 71 -1.01 11.43 -11.80
N GLY A 72 -0.15 12.31 -12.31
CA GLY A 72 0.42 13.41 -11.55
C GLY A 72 0.87 14.55 -12.47
N PRO A 73 0.29 15.76 -12.38
CA PRO A 73 0.77 16.92 -13.13
C PRO A 73 2.02 17.51 -12.46
N THR A 74 3.06 17.70 -13.27
CA THR A 74 4.12 18.72 -13.18
C THR A 74 4.73 19.07 -11.81
N GLY A 75 6.00 18.70 -11.63
CA GLY A 75 7.01 19.61 -11.10
C GLY A 75 7.62 19.29 -9.73
N PHE A 76 8.58 18.38 -9.67
CA PHE A 76 9.68 18.47 -8.69
C PHE A 76 11.02 18.15 -9.37
N PRO A 77 11.83 19.16 -9.69
CA PRO A 77 13.18 18.97 -10.19
C PRO A 77 14.11 18.80 -8.99
N TYR A 78 14.26 17.59 -8.47
CA TYR A 78 15.48 17.19 -7.77
C TYR A 78 15.72 15.69 -7.97
N MET A 79 16.38 15.42 -9.09
CA MET A 79 17.49 14.47 -9.22
C MET A 79 17.64 13.47 -8.06
N TYR A 80 17.11 12.26 -8.23
CA TYR A 80 17.72 11.07 -7.64
C TYR A 80 18.88 10.66 -8.55
N LYS A 81 20.11 11.02 -8.17
CA LYS A 81 21.33 10.49 -8.79
C LYS A 81 21.51 9.03 -8.32
N PRO A 82 21.76 8.06 -9.21
CA PRO A 82 22.07 6.70 -8.80
C PRO A 82 23.54 6.67 -8.34
N SER A 83 23.76 6.57 -7.03
CA SER A 83 25.07 6.17 -6.52
C SER A 83 25.00 4.70 -6.16
N GLY A 84 25.87 3.92 -6.79
CA GLY A 84 25.90 2.46 -6.69
C GLY A 84 25.98 1.98 -5.25
N MET A 85 25.01 1.15 -4.87
CA MET A 85 25.07 0.23 -3.75
C MET A 85 24.52 -1.11 -4.26
N ALA A 86 25.24 -2.17 -3.91
CA ALA A 86 25.06 -3.52 -4.44
C ALA A 86 23.62 -4.05 -4.31
N PRO A 87 23.14 -4.88 -5.25
CA PRO A 87 21.78 -5.40 -5.20
C PRO A 87 21.61 -6.30 -3.96
N TYR A 88 20.60 -5.99 -3.15
CA TYR A 88 20.09 -6.93 -2.15
C TYR A 88 19.63 -8.21 -2.86
N PRO A 89 19.91 -9.40 -2.30
CA PRO A 89 19.49 -10.65 -2.92
C PRO A 89 17.96 -10.75 -2.88
N THR A 90 17.36 -10.86 -4.07
CA THR A 90 15.96 -11.20 -4.26
C THR A 90 15.70 -12.61 -3.72
N GLN A 91 15.03 -12.73 -2.58
CA GLN A 91 14.50 -14.03 -2.18
C GLN A 91 13.31 -14.38 -3.08
N ALA A 92 13.60 -15.16 -4.11
CA ALA A 92 12.61 -15.79 -4.96
C ALA A 92 11.86 -16.86 -4.16
N PHE A 93 10.60 -16.59 -3.80
CA PHE A 93 9.72 -17.62 -3.27
C PHE A 93 9.35 -18.61 -4.38
N HIS A 94 10.09 -19.71 -4.44
CA HIS A 94 9.73 -20.89 -5.24
C HIS A 94 8.71 -21.71 -4.44
N TYR A 95 7.45 -21.70 -4.85
CA TYR A 95 6.45 -22.63 -4.32
C TYR A 95 6.43 -23.89 -5.19
N GLY A 96 7.24 -24.88 -4.77
CA GLY A 96 7.09 -26.26 -5.19
C GLY A 96 6.24 -27.05 -4.17
N PRO A 97 5.49 -28.08 -4.58
CA PRO A 97 4.64 -28.85 -3.66
C PRO A 97 5.50 -29.69 -2.70
N ARG A 98 5.33 -29.51 -1.38
CA ARG A 98 5.87 -30.46 -0.40
C ARG A 98 4.82 -31.51 -0.05
N HIS A 99 5.07 -32.74 -0.50
CA HIS A 99 4.44 -33.94 0.04
C HIS A 99 4.93 -34.18 1.47
N VAL A 100 4.02 -34.50 2.39
CA VAL A 100 4.35 -34.93 3.76
C VAL A 100 3.69 -36.28 4.01
N GLY A 101 4.51 -37.31 4.26
CA GLY A 101 4.08 -38.64 4.72
C GLY A 101 4.11 -38.73 6.27
N PRO A 102 3.47 -39.76 6.88
CA PRO A 102 3.18 -39.76 8.30
C PRO A 102 4.25 -40.50 9.12
N SER A 103 4.74 -39.87 10.19
CA SER A 103 5.07 -40.48 11.51
C SER A 103 6.10 -39.63 12.25
N GLN A 104 5.68 -38.97 13.34
CA GLN A 104 6.30 -39.10 14.67
C GLN A 104 5.65 -38.13 15.68
N THR A 105 5.47 -38.64 16.89
CA THR A 105 4.77 -38.12 18.07
C THR A 105 5.40 -36.88 18.72
N PRO A 106 4.63 -36.04 19.46
CA PRO A 106 5.14 -34.83 20.12
C PRO A 106 5.62 -35.09 21.57
N PRO A 107 6.64 -34.38 22.09
CA PRO A 107 6.89 -34.29 23.53
C PRO A 107 6.43 -32.94 24.13
N PRO A 108 6.34 -32.83 25.47
CA PRO A 108 5.31 -32.03 26.14
C PRO A 108 5.75 -30.61 26.54
N ILE A 109 4.71 -29.82 26.87
CA ILE A 109 4.73 -28.45 27.38
C ILE A 109 5.32 -28.40 28.79
N ALA A 110 6.29 -27.51 29.03
CA ALA A 110 6.73 -27.11 30.36
C ALA A 110 6.70 -25.58 30.48
N ALA A 111 6.03 -25.09 31.52
CA ALA A 111 5.85 -23.67 31.84
C ALA A 111 7.16 -23.02 32.37
N PRO A 112 7.37 -21.70 32.19
CA PRO A 112 8.60 -21.02 32.57
C PRO A 112 8.49 -20.25 33.91
N MET A 113 9.57 -20.27 34.71
CA MET A 113 9.86 -19.38 35.85
C MET A 113 11.40 -19.29 36.03
N PRO A 114 11.98 -18.26 36.66
CA PRO A 114 12.00 -16.86 36.25
C PRO A 114 13.45 -16.29 36.15
N HIS A 115 13.60 -15.20 35.40
CA HIS A 115 14.81 -14.37 35.36
C HIS A 115 14.94 -13.45 36.60
N PRO A 116 16.16 -13.09 37.01
CA PRO A 116 16.50 -11.73 37.42
C PRO A 116 17.33 -11.08 36.29
N GLY A 117 17.15 -9.83 35.86
CA GLY A 117 16.29 -8.73 36.27
C GLY A 117 16.97 -7.46 35.78
N VAL A 118 16.37 -6.74 34.84
CA VAL A 118 16.43 -5.27 34.72
C VAL A 118 15.09 -4.81 34.15
N ASP A 119 14.38 -4.08 35.00
CA ASP A 119 12.99 -3.66 34.86
C ASP A 119 12.82 -2.63 33.73
N SER A 120 11.82 -2.88 32.88
CA SER A 120 11.25 -1.93 31.94
C SER A 120 9.80 -1.71 32.34
N SER A 121 9.56 -0.73 33.21
CA SER A 121 8.20 -0.34 33.59
C SER A 121 7.56 0.52 32.50
N HIS A 122 6.44 0.04 31.97
CA HIS A 122 5.54 0.76 31.06
C HIS A 122 4.95 2.02 31.71
N GLY A 123 4.96 3.13 30.96
CA GLY A 123 4.10 4.31 31.17
C GLY A 123 3.09 4.46 30.01
N PRO A 124 2.01 5.25 30.19
CA PRO A 124 0.91 5.38 29.21
C PRO A 124 1.39 6.03 27.90
N PRO A 125 0.59 5.98 26.79
CA PRO A 125 1.03 6.52 25.52
C PRO A 125 1.27 8.03 25.67
N ARG A 126 2.53 8.44 25.57
CA ARG A 126 2.90 9.84 25.65
C ARG A 126 2.28 10.55 24.44
N ALA A 127 1.31 11.43 24.71
CA ALA A 127 0.83 12.41 23.74
C ALA A 127 2.03 13.13 23.09
N PRO A 128 1.95 13.52 21.80
CA PRO A 128 3.02 14.29 21.18
C PRO A 128 3.26 15.53 22.04
N ALA A 129 4.50 15.72 22.49
CA ALA A 129 4.85 16.83 23.36
C ALA A 129 4.42 18.14 22.68
N PRO A 130 3.67 19.03 23.36
CA PRO A 130 3.33 20.32 22.81
C PRO A 130 4.62 21.13 22.75
N TYR A 131 4.94 21.66 21.56
CA TYR A 131 5.98 22.63 21.29
C TYR A 131 7.28 22.44 22.10
N GLY A 132 8.26 21.77 21.50
CA GLY A 132 9.62 21.78 22.01
C GLY A 132 10.11 23.22 22.18
N LEU A 133 10.07 23.71 23.42
CA LEU A 133 10.85 24.85 23.83
C LEU A 133 12.32 24.45 23.66
N ILE A 134 12.93 24.99 22.60
CA ILE A 134 14.37 24.92 22.40
C ILE A 134 14.99 25.72 23.55
N SER A 135 15.30 25.05 24.66
CA SER A 135 15.79 25.70 25.89
C SER A 135 17.31 25.87 25.92
N ASP A 136 18.03 25.35 24.92
CA ASP A 136 19.49 25.41 24.86
C ASP A 136 19.97 25.86 23.47
N LEU A 137 19.58 27.09 23.08
CA LEU A 137 20.30 27.77 22.00
C LEU A 137 21.54 28.45 22.60
N PRO A 138 22.78 28.03 22.28
CA PRO A 138 23.96 28.74 22.73
C PRO A 138 23.90 30.18 22.18
N LEU A 139 23.87 31.17 23.08
CA LEU A 139 24.01 32.57 22.68
C LEU A 139 25.40 32.75 22.04
N PRO A 140 25.50 33.18 20.77
CA PRO A 140 26.79 33.40 20.14
C PRO A 140 27.38 34.69 20.68
N VAL A 141 28.33 34.58 21.60
CA VAL A 141 29.27 35.68 21.88
C VAL A 141 30.33 35.63 20.77
N PRO A 142 30.55 36.72 20.01
CA PRO A 142 31.53 36.73 18.93
C PRO A 142 32.94 36.57 19.51
N THR A 143 33.47 35.34 19.48
CA THR A 143 34.90 35.12 19.64
C THR A 143 35.41 34.82 18.24
N GLY A 144 36.39 35.62 17.79
CA GLY A 144 36.95 35.53 16.45
C GLY A 144 37.27 34.08 16.09
N ASP A 145 36.91 33.73 14.86
CA ASP A 145 37.25 32.50 14.16
C ASP A 145 36.29 31.31 14.36
N SER A 146 35.42 31.18 13.35
CA SER A 146 34.66 29.98 12.96
C SER A 146 33.46 29.58 13.83
N GLN A 147 32.33 30.26 13.62
CA GLN A 147 31.01 29.69 13.94
C GLN A 147 30.06 29.90 12.76
N ALA A 148 29.81 28.83 12.01
CA ALA A 148 28.70 28.78 11.07
C ALA A 148 27.40 28.78 11.86
N GLY A 149 26.67 29.89 11.86
CA GLY A 149 25.33 29.95 12.43
C GLY A 149 24.41 28.90 11.80
N LEU A 150 23.51 28.31 12.59
CA LEU A 150 22.49 27.41 12.07
C LEU A 150 21.64 28.19 11.02
N ASN A 151 21.65 27.73 9.77
CA ASN A 151 21.11 28.38 8.55
C ASN A 151 22.01 29.38 7.81
N GLY A 152 23.31 29.45 8.11
CA GLY A 152 24.29 30.17 7.27
C GLY A 152 24.21 31.70 7.31
N HIS A 153 23.30 32.28 8.10
CA HIS A 153 23.28 33.71 8.36
C HIS A 153 24.33 34.07 9.42
N MET A 154 25.41 34.73 8.99
CA MET A 154 26.38 35.37 9.88
C MET A 154 26.09 36.86 9.92
N TYR A 155 25.79 37.40 11.11
CA TYR A 155 25.70 38.85 11.30
C TYR A 155 27.09 39.47 11.11
N LYS A 156 27.20 40.50 10.27
CA LYS A 156 28.44 41.26 10.10
C LYS A 156 28.34 42.55 10.89
N MET A 157 29.11 42.64 11.97
CA MET A 157 29.13 43.83 12.82
C MET A 157 29.77 45.03 12.08
N PRO A 158 29.21 46.25 12.19
CA PRO A 158 29.84 47.46 11.67
C PRO A 158 31.21 47.69 12.29
N GLU A 159 32.14 48.25 11.53
CA GLU A 159 33.48 48.57 12.01
C GLU A 159 33.41 49.68 13.08
N ILE A 160 34.14 49.49 14.19
CA ILE A 160 34.19 50.47 15.28
C ILE A 160 35.09 51.62 14.82
N PRO A 161 34.62 52.88 14.82
CA PRO A 161 35.44 54.01 14.44
C PRO A 161 36.60 54.20 15.42
N GLU A 162 37.80 54.39 14.89
CA GLU A 162 38.98 54.72 15.69
C GLU A 162 39.01 56.20 16.12
N SER A 163 38.14 57.03 15.54
CA SER A 163 38.02 58.46 15.87
C SER A 163 36.59 58.99 15.60
N PHE A 164 36.25 60.11 16.24
CA PHE A 164 34.94 60.78 16.12
C PHE A 164 35.10 62.21 15.58
N PRO A 165 35.33 62.39 14.27
CA PRO A 165 35.52 63.69 13.66
C PRO A 165 34.34 64.65 13.87
N GLU A 166 33.15 64.14 14.18
CA GLU A 166 31.94 64.90 14.49
C GLU A 166 32.10 65.75 15.76
N LEU A 167 32.92 65.30 16.72
CA LEU A 167 33.20 66.05 17.95
C LEU A 167 34.03 67.31 17.68
N CYS A 168 34.90 67.28 16.66
CA CYS A 168 35.71 68.44 16.26
C CYS A 168 34.86 69.62 15.73
N ASN A 169 33.64 69.35 15.28
CA ASN A 169 32.73 70.34 14.72
C ASN A 169 31.71 70.87 15.75
N MET A 170 31.79 70.43 17.01
CA MET A 170 30.90 70.88 18.09
C MET A 170 31.48 72.07 18.86
N ASN A 171 30.60 72.89 19.46
CA ASN A 171 31.02 74.03 20.28
C ASN A 171 31.41 73.61 21.71
N LEU A 172 32.23 74.43 22.37
CA LEU A 172 32.78 74.15 23.71
C LEU A 172 31.68 73.92 24.77
N THR A 173 30.58 74.66 24.68
CA THR A 173 29.45 74.52 25.61
C THR A 173 28.79 73.15 25.50
N ARG A 174 28.55 72.66 24.28
CA ARG A 174 27.98 71.33 24.03
C ARG A 174 28.95 70.22 24.44
N LEU A 175 30.25 70.40 24.23
CA LEU A 175 31.26 69.45 24.66
C LEU A 175 31.37 69.37 26.20
N SER A 176 31.29 70.51 26.91
CA SER A 176 31.24 70.55 28.38
C SER A 176 29.99 69.84 28.90
N ASP A 177 28.83 70.16 28.32
CA ASP A 177 27.55 69.53 28.64
C ASP A 177 27.58 68.01 28.41
N MET A 178 28.12 67.54 27.27
CA MET A 178 28.33 66.11 27.01
C MET A 178 29.33 65.45 27.97
N SER A 179 30.30 66.20 28.52
CA SER A 179 31.26 65.65 29.48
C SER A 179 30.72 65.58 30.90
N GLU A 180 29.76 66.43 31.24
CA GLU A 180 29.16 66.55 32.57
C GLU A 180 27.82 65.78 32.67
N ASN A 181 27.16 65.53 31.54
CA ASN A 181 25.86 64.88 31.46
C ASN A 181 25.92 63.62 30.57
N GLU A 182 25.84 62.45 31.20
CA GLU A 182 25.87 61.15 30.53
C GLU A 182 24.71 60.96 29.54
N ASP A 183 23.52 61.49 29.81
CA ASP A 183 22.36 61.34 28.92
C ASP A 183 22.57 62.05 27.59
N VAL A 184 23.20 63.23 27.62
CA VAL A 184 23.53 64.03 26.43
C VAL A 184 24.63 63.35 25.61
N LEU A 185 25.56 62.67 26.30
CA LEU A 185 26.58 61.84 25.66
C LEU A 185 25.97 60.59 25.01
N LEU A 186 25.06 59.89 25.70
CA LEU A 186 24.34 58.73 25.17
C LEU A 186 23.50 59.11 23.94
N GLU A 187 22.83 60.27 23.96
CA GLU A 187 22.08 60.80 22.82
C GLU A 187 22.98 60.96 21.58
N PHE A 188 24.20 61.47 21.78
CA PHE A 188 25.19 61.54 20.70
C PHE A 188 25.60 60.15 20.20
N PHE A 189 25.87 59.19 21.10
CA PHE A 189 26.21 57.82 20.70
C PHE A 189 25.11 57.14 19.88
N VAL A 190 23.84 57.29 20.28
CA VAL A 190 22.68 56.79 19.53
C VAL A 190 22.58 57.44 18.14
N SER A 191 23.08 58.67 17.99
CA SER A 191 23.09 59.36 16.71
C SER A 191 24.16 58.86 15.73
N LEU A 192 25.17 58.12 16.21
CA LEU A 192 26.29 57.63 15.40
C LEU A 192 25.83 56.64 14.31
N PRO A 193 26.43 56.68 13.12
CA PRO A 193 26.07 55.79 12.02
C PRO A 193 26.14 54.30 12.38
N GLN A 194 27.14 53.90 13.18
CA GLN A 194 27.37 52.50 13.52
C GLN A 194 26.29 51.97 14.47
N LEU A 195 25.89 52.75 15.48
CA LEU A 195 24.85 52.33 16.42
C LEU A 195 23.45 52.36 15.78
N LYS A 196 23.20 53.32 14.87
CA LYS A 196 22.00 53.31 14.02
C LYS A 196 21.94 52.07 13.15
N GLN A 197 23.06 51.69 12.53
CA GLN A 197 23.13 50.49 11.71
C GLN A 197 22.82 49.23 12.55
N ILE A 198 23.46 49.06 13.70
CA ILE A 198 23.19 47.91 14.61
C ILE A 198 21.71 47.88 15.03
N THR A 199 21.12 49.04 15.32
CA THR A 199 19.71 49.13 15.73
C THR A 199 18.78 48.72 14.58
N ASN A 200 19.04 49.21 13.37
CA ASN A 200 18.28 48.82 12.18
C ASN A 200 18.43 47.33 11.87
N ASP A 201 19.66 46.80 11.90
CA ASP A 201 19.94 45.38 11.65
C ASP A 201 19.20 44.49 12.65
N LYS A 202 19.14 44.91 13.93
CA LYS A 202 18.38 44.23 14.97
C LYS A 202 16.88 44.22 14.65
N GLU A 203 16.31 45.35 14.26
CA GLU A 203 14.88 45.44 13.92
C GLU A 203 14.53 44.60 12.69
N GLU A 204 15.39 44.59 11.68
CA GLU A 204 15.25 43.74 10.50
C GLU A 204 15.31 42.25 10.88
N LEU A 205 16.28 41.87 11.71
CA LEU A 205 16.42 40.48 12.18
C LEU A 205 15.20 40.05 13.01
N VAL A 206 14.71 40.89 13.92
CA VAL A 206 13.51 40.60 14.71
C VAL A 206 12.30 40.42 13.80
N THR A 207 12.13 41.29 12.82
CA THR A 207 11.04 41.20 11.84
C THR A 207 11.14 39.89 11.04
N SER A 208 12.33 39.55 10.55
CA SER A 208 12.61 38.32 9.83
C SER A 208 12.32 37.06 10.66
N ILE A 209 12.73 37.03 11.93
CA ILE A 209 12.43 35.93 12.86
C ILE A 209 10.92 35.77 13.05
N VAL A 210 10.21 36.88 13.27
CA VAL A 210 8.75 36.87 13.45
C VAL A 210 8.05 36.36 12.19
N ASP A 211 8.47 36.80 11.01
CA ASP A 211 7.86 36.38 9.76
C ASP A 211 8.15 34.92 9.44
N MET A 212 9.35 34.44 9.74
CA MET A 212 9.69 33.01 9.64
C MET A 212 8.84 32.16 10.62
N ALA A 213 8.67 32.63 11.86
CA ALA A 213 7.82 31.94 12.83
C ALA A 213 6.36 31.88 12.36
N LYS A 214 5.81 32.98 11.83
CA LYS A 214 4.46 33.01 11.23
C LYS A 214 4.34 32.05 10.06
N LYS A 215 5.33 32.02 9.15
CA LYS A 215 5.34 31.10 8.02
C LYS A 215 5.37 29.63 8.48
N ASN A 216 6.18 29.32 9.49
CA ASN A 216 6.22 27.97 10.07
C ASN A 216 4.87 27.56 10.66
N LEU A 217 4.22 28.45 11.43
CA LEU A 217 2.88 28.22 11.97
C LEU A 217 1.82 28.05 10.88
N GLN A 218 1.92 28.79 9.77
CA GLN A 218 1.01 28.63 8.62
C GLN A 218 1.20 27.31 7.86
N MET A 219 2.39 26.68 7.96
CA MET A 219 2.65 25.38 7.34
C MET A 219 2.07 24.22 8.16
N GLU A 220 1.94 24.38 9.47
CA GLU A 220 1.40 23.36 10.39
C GLU A 220 0.06 22.74 9.91
N PRO A 221 -1.00 23.51 9.57
CA PRO A 221 -2.26 22.91 9.12
C PRO A 221 -2.15 22.18 7.78
N GLN A 222 -1.25 22.61 6.89
CA GLN A 222 -1.04 21.94 5.60
C GLN A 222 -0.34 20.60 5.80
N LEU A 223 0.67 20.56 6.67
CA LEU A 223 1.39 19.32 7.01
C LEU A 223 0.47 18.33 7.72
N GLU A 224 -0.35 18.80 8.67
CA GLU A 224 -1.30 17.94 9.37
C GLU A 224 -2.39 17.42 8.41
N GLY A 225 -2.88 18.26 7.49
CA GLY A 225 -3.80 17.83 6.44
C GLY A 225 -3.21 16.73 5.55
N LYS A 226 -1.94 16.86 5.15
CA LYS A 226 -1.23 15.85 4.35
C LYS A 226 -0.96 14.56 5.14
N ARG A 227 -0.63 14.67 6.41
CA ARG A 227 -0.50 13.53 7.33
C ARG A 227 -1.82 12.77 7.46
N GLN A 228 -2.93 13.47 7.64
CA GLN A 228 -4.25 12.84 7.74
C GLN A 228 -4.66 12.17 6.43
N GLU A 229 -4.38 12.79 5.27
CA GLU A 229 -4.61 12.18 3.95
C GLU A 229 -3.81 10.89 3.77
N MET A 230 -2.54 10.87 4.21
CA MET A 230 -1.69 9.67 4.19
C MET A 230 -2.28 8.56 5.05
N LEU A 231 -2.65 8.87 6.30
CA LEU A 231 -3.24 7.89 7.21
C LEU A 231 -4.53 7.28 6.65
N TYR A 232 -5.39 8.12 6.05
CA TYR A 232 -6.61 7.66 5.41
C TYR A 232 -6.36 6.73 4.20
N LYS A 233 -5.40 7.06 3.33
CA LYS A 233 -5.02 6.19 2.21
C LYS A 233 -4.39 4.89 2.68
N TYR A 234 -3.59 4.93 3.74
CA TYR A 234 -2.97 3.75 4.34
C TYR A 234 -4.03 2.79 4.91
N GLU A 235 -5.05 3.32 5.58
CA GLU A 235 -6.16 2.51 6.10
C GLU A 235 -6.94 1.83 4.95
N GLN A 236 -7.28 2.58 3.89
CA GLN A 236 -7.94 2.00 2.71
C GLN A 236 -7.10 0.90 2.06
N LEU A 237 -5.79 1.11 1.91
CA LEU A 237 -4.88 0.11 1.37
C LEU A 237 -4.89 -1.15 2.23
N THR A 238 -4.83 -1.00 3.56
CA THR A 238 -4.84 -2.10 4.52
C THR A 238 -6.13 -2.91 4.41
N GLN A 239 -7.28 -2.23 4.33
CA GLN A 239 -8.58 -2.87 4.16
C GLN A 239 -8.69 -3.61 2.81
N MET A 240 -8.28 -2.98 1.70
CA MET A 240 -8.30 -3.60 0.38
C MET A 240 -7.37 -4.82 0.30
N LYS A 241 -6.18 -4.73 0.90
CA LYS A 241 -5.23 -5.85 0.99
C LYS A 241 -5.84 -7.04 1.74
N SER A 242 -6.42 -6.79 2.91
CA SER A 242 -7.08 -7.83 3.71
C SER A 242 -8.25 -8.49 2.94
N ALA A 243 -9.07 -7.69 2.26
CA ALA A 243 -10.16 -8.19 1.44
C ALA A 243 -9.66 -9.02 0.24
N PHE A 244 -8.56 -8.60 -0.39
CA PHE A 244 -7.92 -9.33 -1.48
C PHE A 244 -7.36 -10.67 -1.00
N GLU A 245 -6.60 -10.67 0.10
CA GLU A 245 -6.03 -11.89 0.69
C GLU A 245 -7.12 -12.89 1.07
N THR A 246 -8.23 -12.42 1.65
CA THR A 246 -9.39 -13.26 1.97
C THR A 246 -10.00 -13.89 0.73
N LYS A 247 -10.18 -13.11 -0.34
CA LYS A 247 -10.74 -13.62 -1.62
C LYS A 247 -9.78 -14.60 -2.29
N MET A 248 -8.48 -14.31 -2.26
CA MET A 248 -7.43 -15.16 -2.81
C MET A 248 -7.37 -16.50 -2.07
N GLN A 249 -7.41 -16.49 -0.74
CA GLN A 249 -7.45 -17.70 0.07
C GLN A 249 -8.68 -18.54 -0.24
N ARG A 250 -9.88 -17.92 -0.30
CA ARG A 250 -11.11 -18.62 -0.67
C ARG A 250 -11.05 -19.20 -2.09
N GLN A 251 -10.48 -18.47 -3.04
CA GLN A 251 -10.28 -18.96 -4.40
C GLN A 251 -9.37 -20.20 -4.39
N HIS A 252 -8.26 -20.16 -3.66
CA HIS A 252 -7.33 -21.28 -3.55
C HIS A 252 -8.03 -22.53 -2.99
N GLU A 253 -8.73 -22.40 -1.86
CA GLU A 253 -9.50 -23.49 -1.24
C GLU A 253 -10.54 -24.09 -2.20
N LEU A 254 -11.27 -23.24 -2.94
CA LEU A 254 -12.22 -23.70 -3.94
C LEU A 254 -11.53 -24.40 -5.11
N SER A 255 -10.39 -23.89 -5.56
CA SER A 255 -9.63 -24.50 -6.66
C SER A 255 -9.08 -25.87 -6.29
N GLU A 256 -8.63 -26.05 -5.05
CA GLU A 256 -8.14 -27.34 -4.55
C GLU A 256 -9.28 -28.34 -4.32
N SER A 257 -10.37 -27.90 -3.67
CA SER A 257 -11.51 -28.77 -3.35
C SER A 257 -12.34 -29.16 -4.58
N CYS A 258 -12.38 -28.30 -5.59
CA CYS A 258 -13.03 -28.55 -6.88
C CYS A 258 -12.05 -28.98 -7.97
N SER A 259 -10.80 -29.28 -7.64
CA SER A 259 -9.84 -29.78 -8.62
C SER A 259 -10.36 -31.09 -9.23
N LEU A 260 -10.06 -31.33 -10.50
CA LEU A 260 -10.53 -32.54 -11.19
C LEU A 260 -10.05 -33.81 -10.47
N SER A 261 -8.81 -33.80 -9.98
CA SER A 261 -8.23 -34.90 -9.19
C SER A 261 -8.96 -35.11 -7.86
N THR A 262 -9.28 -34.03 -7.13
CA THR A 262 -10.05 -34.10 -5.89
C THR A 262 -11.46 -34.64 -6.13
N LEU A 263 -12.15 -34.13 -7.16
CA LEU A 263 -13.49 -34.60 -7.54
C LEU A 263 -13.48 -36.07 -7.97
N GLN A 264 -12.46 -36.49 -8.72
CA GLN A 264 -12.29 -37.87 -9.12
C GLN A 264 -12.09 -38.79 -7.91
N ALA A 265 -11.20 -38.42 -6.99
CA ALA A 265 -10.98 -39.20 -5.76
C ALA A 265 -12.27 -39.33 -4.94
N ARG A 266 -13.05 -38.24 -4.81
CA ARG A 266 -14.36 -38.26 -4.13
C ARG A 266 -15.37 -39.16 -4.83
N LEU A 267 -15.43 -39.14 -6.16
CA LEU A 267 -16.29 -40.03 -6.94
C LEU A 267 -15.90 -41.50 -6.74
N LYS A 268 -14.60 -41.81 -6.71
CA LYS A 268 -14.09 -43.17 -6.50
C LYS A 268 -14.48 -43.71 -5.12
N VAL A 269 -14.29 -42.92 -4.06
CA VAL A 269 -14.71 -43.29 -2.70
C VAL A 269 -16.22 -43.48 -2.64
N ALA A 270 -17.01 -42.56 -3.21
CA ALA A 270 -18.48 -42.66 -3.21
C ALA A 270 -19.02 -43.82 -4.06
N ALA A 271 -18.28 -44.27 -5.08
CA ALA A 271 -18.62 -45.46 -5.86
C ALA A 271 -18.38 -46.73 -5.04
N HIS A 272 -17.22 -46.85 -4.37
CA HIS A 272 -16.94 -47.96 -3.47
C HIS A 272 -17.92 -48.03 -2.31
N GLN A 273 -18.28 -46.90 -1.70
CA GLN A 273 -19.27 -46.87 -0.62
C GLN A 273 -20.64 -47.40 -1.09
N ALA A 274 -21.09 -47.03 -2.29
CA ALA A 274 -22.35 -47.53 -2.83
C ALA A 274 -22.30 -49.04 -3.19
N GLU A 275 -21.11 -49.55 -3.51
CA GLU A 275 -20.88 -50.98 -3.73
C GLU A 275 -20.99 -51.76 -2.42
N GLU A 276 -20.28 -51.32 -1.37
CA GLU A 276 -20.34 -51.90 -0.03
C GLU A 276 -21.76 -51.86 0.55
N GLU A 277 -22.45 -50.73 0.44
CA GLU A 277 -23.86 -50.61 0.84
C GLU A 277 -24.77 -51.58 0.07
N SER A 278 -24.45 -51.90 -1.19
CA SER A 278 -25.23 -52.87 -1.98
C SER A 278 -24.96 -54.30 -1.55
N GLU A 279 -23.73 -54.60 -1.13
CA GLU A 279 -23.35 -55.88 -0.54
C GLU A 279 -24.05 -56.08 0.81
N GLU A 280 -24.06 -55.06 1.67
CA GLU A 280 -24.81 -55.07 2.94
C GLU A 280 -26.32 -55.31 2.71
N THR A 281 -26.93 -54.67 1.71
CA THR A 281 -28.33 -54.95 1.35
C THR A 281 -28.53 -56.40 0.92
N ALA A 282 -27.58 -57.00 0.19
CA ALA A 282 -27.66 -58.41 -0.20
C ALA A 282 -27.50 -59.36 1.00
N GLU A 283 -26.58 -59.06 1.93
CA GLU A 283 -26.40 -59.82 3.16
C GLU A 283 -27.66 -59.79 4.03
N ASN A 284 -28.25 -58.61 4.23
CA ASN A 284 -29.49 -58.47 5.01
C ASN A 284 -30.66 -59.30 4.43
N PHE A 285 -30.77 -59.39 3.11
CA PHE A 285 -31.76 -60.23 2.45
C PHE A 285 -31.48 -61.72 2.65
N LEU A 286 -30.21 -62.16 2.52
CA LEU A 286 -29.82 -63.56 2.75
C LEU A 286 -30.03 -64.01 4.20
N GLU A 287 -29.89 -63.08 5.15
CA GLU A 287 -30.20 -63.30 6.56
C GLU A 287 -31.71 -63.25 6.88
N GLY A 288 -32.55 -62.91 5.89
CA GLY A 288 -34.00 -62.82 6.05
C GLY A 288 -34.47 -61.59 6.83
N ARG A 289 -33.64 -60.54 6.96
CA ARG A 289 -33.98 -59.28 7.64
C ARG A 289 -34.82 -58.34 6.78
N THR A 290 -34.83 -58.54 5.48
CA THR A 290 -35.52 -57.71 4.48
C THR A 290 -36.34 -58.60 3.56
N ASP A 291 -37.52 -58.13 3.14
CA ASP A 291 -38.31 -58.87 2.16
C ASP A 291 -37.81 -58.67 0.71
N ILE A 292 -38.37 -59.42 -0.23
CA ILE A 292 -37.90 -59.43 -1.61
C ILE A 292 -38.15 -58.11 -2.35
N ASP A 293 -39.26 -57.43 -2.06
CA ASP A 293 -39.65 -56.22 -2.76
C ASP A 293 -38.79 -55.03 -2.30
N GLU A 294 -38.54 -54.94 -0.99
CA GLU A 294 -37.63 -53.98 -0.39
C GLU A 294 -36.18 -54.23 -0.82
N PHE A 295 -35.74 -55.50 -0.82
CA PHE A 295 -34.42 -55.89 -1.31
C PHE A 295 -34.21 -55.45 -2.76
N LEU A 296 -35.12 -55.84 -3.67
CA LEU A 296 -35.00 -55.52 -5.09
C LEU A 296 -34.92 -54.01 -5.31
N THR A 297 -35.77 -53.24 -4.63
CA THR A 297 -35.78 -51.78 -4.74
C THR A 297 -34.46 -51.16 -4.29
N SER A 298 -34.01 -51.47 -3.06
CA SER A 298 -32.79 -50.90 -2.48
C SER A 298 -31.52 -51.35 -3.22
N PHE A 299 -31.44 -52.63 -3.58
CA PHE A 299 -30.30 -53.20 -4.28
C PHE A 299 -30.16 -52.62 -5.70
N MET A 300 -31.27 -52.54 -6.45
CA MET A 300 -31.26 -51.93 -7.78
C MET A 300 -30.85 -50.46 -7.71
N GLU A 301 -31.35 -49.71 -6.72
CA GLU A 301 -30.99 -48.31 -6.51
C GLU A 301 -29.47 -48.16 -6.25
N LYS A 302 -28.94 -48.87 -5.25
CA LYS A 302 -27.52 -48.79 -4.86
C LYS A 302 -26.58 -49.25 -5.97
N ARG A 303 -26.90 -50.35 -6.67
CA ARG A 303 -26.10 -50.83 -7.82
C ARG A 303 -26.13 -49.85 -8.99
N THR A 304 -27.30 -49.28 -9.30
CA THR A 304 -27.42 -48.25 -10.35
C THR A 304 -26.60 -47.02 -10.01
N LEU A 305 -26.63 -46.58 -8.74
CA LEU A 305 -25.84 -45.47 -8.25
C LEU A 305 -24.33 -45.74 -8.31
N CYS A 306 -23.88 -46.92 -7.87
CA CYS A 306 -22.49 -47.37 -7.97
C CYS A 306 -22.00 -47.32 -9.42
N HIS A 307 -22.71 -47.97 -10.35
CA HIS A 307 -22.33 -47.98 -11.77
C HIS A 307 -22.32 -46.58 -12.39
N SER A 308 -23.30 -45.74 -12.05
CA SER A 308 -23.35 -44.34 -12.50
C SER A 308 -22.15 -43.53 -12.01
N ARG A 309 -21.75 -43.70 -10.74
CA ARG A 309 -20.58 -43.03 -10.15
C ARG A 309 -19.27 -43.52 -10.79
N ARG A 310 -19.11 -44.83 -11.00
CA ARG A 310 -17.93 -45.43 -11.66
C ARG A 310 -17.79 -44.94 -13.10
N ALA A 311 -18.88 -44.94 -13.88
CA ALA A 311 -18.86 -44.43 -15.25
C ALA A 311 -18.53 -42.92 -15.33
N LYS A 312 -19.01 -42.12 -14.37
CA LYS A 312 -18.67 -40.68 -14.28
C LYS A 312 -17.20 -40.47 -13.90
N GLU A 313 -16.67 -41.28 -12.98
CA GLU A 313 -15.27 -41.24 -12.57
C GLU A 313 -14.33 -41.57 -13.75
N GLU A 314 -14.62 -42.64 -14.50
CA GLU A 314 -13.86 -43.03 -15.69
C GLU A 314 -13.89 -41.95 -16.78
N LYS A 315 -15.07 -41.35 -17.05
CA LYS A 315 -15.18 -40.22 -17.99
C LYS A 315 -14.37 -39.00 -17.54
N LEU A 316 -14.36 -38.71 -16.24
CA LEU A 316 -13.57 -37.62 -15.68
C LEU A 316 -12.07 -37.91 -15.81
N GLN A 317 -11.64 -39.14 -15.51
CA GLN A 317 -10.25 -39.59 -15.69
C GLN A 317 -9.78 -39.45 -17.15
N GLN A 318 -10.63 -39.83 -18.11
CA GLN A 318 -10.34 -39.63 -19.53
C GLN A 318 -10.16 -38.15 -19.84
N SER A 319 -11.07 -37.30 -19.37
CA SER A 319 -11.00 -35.84 -19.60
C SER A 319 -9.70 -35.24 -19.04
N ILE A 320 -9.26 -35.65 -17.85
CA ILE A 320 -7.99 -35.22 -17.24
C ILE A 320 -6.81 -35.61 -18.14
N ASN A 321 -6.78 -36.84 -18.65
CA ASN A 321 -5.69 -37.35 -19.48
C ASN A 321 -5.64 -36.66 -20.86
N THR A 322 -6.80 -36.31 -21.43
CA THR A 322 -6.88 -35.66 -22.75
C THR A 322 -6.58 -34.16 -22.69
N HIS A 323 -6.91 -33.47 -21.58
CA HIS A 323 -6.63 -32.04 -21.39
C HIS A 323 -5.31 -31.74 -20.66
N GLY A 324 -4.59 -32.75 -20.17
CA GLY A 324 -3.32 -32.61 -19.45
C GLY A 324 -2.10 -32.24 -20.32
N GLN A 325 -2.24 -32.16 -21.66
CA GLN A 325 -1.17 -31.70 -22.55
C GLN A 325 -1.38 -30.23 -22.96
N PHE A 326 -1.00 -29.30 -22.09
CA PHE A 326 -0.61 -27.97 -22.54
C PHE A 326 0.93 -27.92 -22.57
N PRO A 327 1.55 -27.46 -23.68
CA PRO A 327 3.00 -27.39 -23.78
C PRO A 327 3.52 -26.38 -22.76
N THR A 328 4.44 -26.82 -21.90
CA THR A 328 5.27 -25.94 -21.08
C THR A 328 6.18 -25.16 -22.01
N SER A 329 5.79 -23.92 -22.34
CA SER A 329 6.66 -22.97 -23.04
C SER A 329 7.80 -22.56 -22.09
N HIS A 330 9.02 -22.90 -22.51
CA HIS A 330 10.29 -22.48 -21.93
C HIS A 330 10.59 -21.00 -22.19
#